data_AF-A0A6A0B9S8-F1
#
_entry.id   AF-A0A6A0B9S8-F1
#
_cell.length_a   1.000
_cell.length_b   1.000
_cell.length_c   1.000
_cell.angle_alpha   90.00
_cell.angle_beta   90.00
_cell.angle_gamma   90.00
#
_symmetry.space_group_name_H-M   'P 1'
#
loop_
_entity.id
_entity.type
_entity.pdbx_description
1 polymer ?
#
loop_
_entity_poly.entity_id
_entity_poly.type
_entity_poly.pdbx_seq_one_letter_code
_entity_poly.pdbx_strand_id
1 'polypeptide(L)'
;MDEWEELYVKERYLQQQEENLANENRHIEFVTDDFQDYHYQEQQFFTELSEKFYHNDSVLSNFMNGKLSDVSYKTNRFLSNLEETYEEIQSKRQQISYDIEELSYERQKLSFD
;
A
#
# COMPACT_ATOMS: atom_id res chain seq x y z
N MET A 1 -35.66 -17.27 -1.67
CA MET A 1 -34.94 -16.39 -0.75
C MET A 1 -35.80 -15.16 -0.62
N ASP A 2 -36.02 -14.65 0.59
CA ASP A 2 -36.73 -13.38 0.78
C ASP A 2 -35.78 -12.22 0.37
N GLU A 3 -36.32 -11.13 -0.18
CA GLU A 3 -35.52 -9.96 -0.59
C GLU A 3 -34.70 -9.41 0.59
N TRP A 4 -35.24 -9.50 1.81
CA TRP A 4 -34.50 -9.19 3.04
C TRP A 4 -33.27 -10.08 3.28
N GLU A 5 -33.39 -11.37 2.99
CA GLU A 5 -32.32 -12.34 3.17
C GLU A 5 -31.22 -12.12 2.13
N GLU A 6 -31.58 -11.77 0.89
CA GLU A 6 -30.63 -11.41 -0.17
C GLU A 6 -29.82 -10.15 0.19
N LEU A 7 -30.48 -9.10 0.68
CA LEU A 7 -29.81 -7.86 1.11
C LEU A 7 -28.86 -8.10 2.28
N TYR A 8 -29.27 -8.93 3.24
CA TYR A 8 -28.43 -9.28 4.39
C TYR A 8 -27.18 -10.07 3.97
N VAL A 9 -27.33 -11.05 3.06
CA VAL A 9 -26.19 -11.81 2.53
C VAL A 9 -25.22 -10.90 1.77
N LYS A 10 -25.75 -9.97 0.95
CA LYS A 10 -24.93 -9.02 0.19
C LYS A 10 -24.18 -8.05 1.11
N GLU A 11 -24.83 -7.53 2.15
CA GLU A 11 -24.15 -6.68 3.15
C GLU A 11 -23.03 -7.43 3.88
N ARG A 12 -23.29 -8.65 4.35
CA ARG A 12 -22.27 -9.47 5.03
C ARG A 12 -21.07 -9.75 4.14
N TYR A 13 -21.31 -9.99 2.86
CA TYR A 13 -20.25 -10.18 1.88
C TYR A 13 -19.41 -8.91 1.68
N LEU A 14 -20.05 -7.75 1.54
CA LEU A 14 -19.38 -6.45 1.41
C LEU A 14 -18.56 -6.10 2.66
N GLN A 15 -19.09 -6.35 3.85
CA GLN A 15 -18.36 -6.16 5.11
C GLN A 15 -17.11 -7.04 5.18
N GLN A 16 -17.21 -8.30 4.74
CA GLN A 16 -16.04 -9.18 4.69
C GLN A 16 -14.98 -8.69 3.70
N GLN A 17 -15.40 -8.17 2.55
CA GLN A 17 -14.47 -7.56 1.59
C GLN A 17 -13.79 -6.33 2.17
N GLU A 18 -14.53 -5.46 2.86
CA GLU A 18 -13.97 -4.28 3.53
C GLU A 18 -12.89 -4.67 4.54
N GLU A 19 -13.16 -5.67 5.37
CA GLU A 19 -12.21 -6.18 6.35
C GLU A 19 -10.94 -6.76 5.69
N ASN A 20 -11.11 -7.51 4.60
CA ASN A 20 -9.97 -8.06 3.84
C ASN A 20 -9.11 -6.94 3.25
N LEU A 21 -9.73 -5.94 2.63
CA LEU A 21 -9.03 -4.78 2.09
C LEU A 21 -8.35 -3.96 3.19
N ALA A 22 -8.98 -3.80 4.36
CA ALA A 22 -8.38 -3.11 5.50
C ALA A 22 -7.14 -3.87 6.02
N ASN A 23 -7.17 -5.21 6.01
CA ASN A 23 -6.01 -6.03 6.34
C ASN A 23 -4.88 -5.87 5.32
N GLU A 24 -5.19 -5.89 4.02
CA GLU A 24 -4.20 -5.66 2.96
C GLU A 24 -3.57 -4.27 3.08
N ASN A 25 -4.38 -3.24 3.37
CA ASN A 25 -3.90 -1.87 3.54
C ASN A 25 -2.89 -1.77 4.70
N ARG A 26 -3.21 -2.38 5.86
CA ARG A 26 -2.28 -2.45 7.00
C ARG A 26 -0.99 -3.19 6.66
N HIS A 27 -1.07 -4.21 5.82
CA HIS A 27 0.12 -4.94 5.39
C HIS A 27 1.01 -4.10 4.48
N ILE A 28 0.42 -3.32 3.57
CA ILE A 28 1.15 -2.39 2.70
C ILE A 28 1.82 -1.30 3.53
N GLU A 29 1.13 -0.72 4.50
CA GLU A 29 1.70 0.26 5.44
C GLU A 29 2.93 -0.33 6.16
N PHE A 30 2.80 -1.53 6.73
CA PHE A 30 3.89 -2.22 7.40
C PHE A 30 5.10 -2.46 6.47
N VAL A 31 4.87 -2.97 5.26
CA VAL A 31 5.94 -3.24 4.29
C VAL A 31 6.59 -1.94 3.83
N THR A 32 5.83 -0.86 3.69
CA THR A 32 6.33 0.46 3.30
C THR A 32 7.29 0.99 4.36
N ASP A 33 6.88 0.97 5.64
CA ASP A 33 7.71 1.44 6.75
C ASP A 33 9.00 0.63 6.86
N ASP A 34 8.90 -0.71 6.85
CA ASP A 34 10.06 -1.61 6.98
C ASP A 34 11.05 -1.43 5.82
N PHE A 35 10.54 -1.20 4.61
CA PHE A 35 11.38 -0.97 3.43
C PHE A 35 12.04 0.42 3.44
N GLN A 36 11.34 1.46 3.93
CA GLN A 36 11.93 2.79 4.09
C GLN A 36 13.06 2.78 5.12
N ASP A 37 12.88 2.08 6.24
CA ASP A 37 13.91 1.90 7.27
C ASP A 37 15.14 1.16 6.71
N TYR A 38 14.92 0.06 5.98
CA TYR A 38 16.00 -0.66 5.32
C TYR A 38 16.76 0.24 4.33
N HIS A 39 16.04 1.00 3.51
CA HIS A 39 16.65 1.88 2.53
C HIS A 39 17.47 2.99 3.19
N TYR A 40 16.99 3.55 4.30
CA TYR A 40 17.72 4.54 5.08
C TYR A 40 19.04 3.98 5.62
N GLN A 41 19.02 2.77 6.19
CA GLN A 41 20.23 2.09 6.68
C GLN A 41 21.22 1.80 5.54
N GLU A 42 20.73 1.38 4.38
CA GLU A 42 21.55 1.12 3.21
C GLU A 42 22.23 2.40 2.71
N GLN A 43 21.50 3.52 2.61
CA GLN A 43 22.07 4.81 2.26
C GLN A 43 23.17 5.25 3.24
N GLN A 44 22.92 5.13 4.55
CA GLN A 44 23.92 5.45 5.58
C GLN A 44 25.20 4.62 5.40
N PHE A 45 25.06 3.30 5.18
CA PHE A 45 26.20 2.43 4.95
C PHE A 45 27.04 2.87 3.73
N PHE A 46 26.39 3.16 2.60
CA PHE A 46 27.10 3.61 1.40
C PHE A 46 27.75 4.99 1.60
N THR A 47 27.11 5.90 2.34
CA THR A 47 27.70 7.20 2.71
C THR A 47 28.94 7.02 3.58
N GLU A 48 28.88 6.26 4.67
CA GLU A 48 30.03 5.99 5.55
C GLU A 48 31.19 5.35 4.78
N LEU A 49 30.87 4.42 3.88
CA LEU A 49 31.88 3.74 3.08
C LEU A 49 32.50 4.72 2.06
N SER A 50 31.70 5.60 1.45
CA SER A 50 32.22 6.66 0.58
C SER A 50 33.18 7.61 1.32
N GLU A 51 32.89 7.97 2.57
CA GLU A 51 33.74 8.83 3.40
C GLU A 51 35.06 8.14 3.74
N LYS A 52 35.02 6.88 4.18
CA LYS A 52 36.21 6.10 4.56
C LYS A 52 37.16 5.88 3.40
N PHE A 53 36.63 5.81 2.17
CA PHE A 53 37.42 5.60 0.97
C PHE A 53 37.57 6.86 0.09
N TYR A 54 37.19 8.05 0.59
CA TYR A 54 37.21 9.31 -0.17
C TYR A 54 38.60 9.69 -0.75
N HIS A 55 39.68 9.16 -0.18
CA HIS A 55 41.05 9.37 -0.65
C HIS A 55 41.63 8.24 -1.50
N ASN A 56 40.92 7.12 -1.62
CA ASN A 56 41.37 5.95 -2.37
C ASN A 56 40.47 5.74 -3.58
N ASP A 57 40.95 6.25 -4.72
CA ASP A 57 40.56 5.85 -6.07
C ASP A 57 39.22 6.41 -6.58
N SER A 58 39.29 7.18 -7.68
CA SER A 58 38.12 7.73 -8.37
C SER A 58 37.18 6.63 -8.88
N VAL A 59 37.71 5.43 -9.11
CA VAL A 59 36.95 4.25 -9.52
C VAL A 59 36.00 3.79 -8.42
N LEU A 60 36.43 3.80 -7.16
CA LEU A 60 35.59 3.36 -6.03
C LEU A 60 34.49 4.38 -5.73
N SER A 61 34.81 5.67 -5.75
CA SER A 61 33.81 6.74 -5.61
C SER A 61 32.73 6.67 -6.71
N ASN A 62 33.14 6.47 -7.97
CA ASN A 62 32.21 6.31 -9.09
C ASN A 62 31.34 5.04 -8.95
N PHE A 63 31.91 3.93 -8.52
CA PHE A 63 31.16 2.69 -8.25
C PHE A 63 30.12 2.90 -7.16
N MET A 64 30.48 3.54 -6.05
CA MET A 64 29.61 3.81 -4.91
C MET A 64 28.45 4.73 -5.30
N ASN A 65 28.73 5.82 -6.02
CA ASN A 65 27.69 6.71 -6.54
C ASN A 65 26.73 5.99 -7.50
N GLY A 66 27.27 5.12 -8.36
CA GLY A 66 26.46 4.27 -9.24
C GLY A 66 25.53 3.34 -8.45
N LYS A 67 26.04 2.68 -7.40
CA LYS A 67 25.23 1.80 -6.55
C LYS A 67 24.16 2.55 -5.76
N LEU A 68 24.50 3.70 -5.18
CA LEU A 68 23.54 4.57 -4.50
C LEU A 68 22.40 4.99 -5.44
N SER A 69 22.74 5.39 -6.66
CA SER A 69 21.77 5.77 -7.69
C SER A 69 20.87 4.60 -8.08
N ASP A 70 21.44 3.42 -8.33
CA ASP A 70 20.68 2.21 -8.69
C ASP A 70 19.72 1.79 -7.57
N VAL A 71 20.17 1.83 -6.32
CA VAL A 71 19.36 1.50 -5.15
C VAL A 71 18.23 2.50 -5.00
N SER A 72 18.53 3.80 -5.05
CA SER A 72 17.53 4.87 -4.93
C SER A 72 16.45 4.76 -6.02
N TYR A 73 16.86 4.48 -7.26
CA TYR A 73 15.92 4.27 -8.36
C TYR A 73 14.99 3.07 -8.11
N LYS A 74 15.54 1.92 -7.68
CA LYS A 74 14.74 0.73 -7.38
C LYS A 74 13.80 0.96 -6.21
N THR A 75 14.27 1.65 -5.16
CA THR A 75 13.45 2.00 -4.01
C THR A 75 12.28 2.87 -4.41
N ASN A 76 12.53 3.97 -5.13
CA ASN A 76 11.46 4.86 -5.57
C ASN A 76 10.43 4.13 -6.44
N ARG A 77 10.89 3.24 -7.32
CA ARG A 77 10.00 2.42 -8.13
C ARG A 77 9.16 1.46 -7.28
N PHE A 78 9.75 0.82 -6.28
CA PHE A 78 9.04 -0.08 -5.39
C PHE A 78 8.00 0.66 -4.54
N LEU A 79 8.38 1.81 -3.95
CA LEU A 79 7.48 2.65 -3.16
C LEU A 79 6.32 3.19 -4.01
N SER A 80 6.60 3.61 -5.24
CA SER A 80 5.57 4.04 -6.19
C SER A 80 4.55 2.93 -6.49
N ASN A 81 5.00 1.69 -6.69
CA ASN A 81 4.08 0.56 -6.91
C ASN A 81 3.22 0.28 -5.66
N LEU A 82 3.79 0.42 -4.46
CA LEU A 82 3.04 0.26 -3.20
C LEU A 82 2.00 1.37 -3.03
N GLU A 83 2.35 2.61 -3.38
CA GLU A 83 1.43 3.75 -3.36
C GLU A 83 0.27 3.56 -4.34
N GLU A 84 0.56 3.15 -5.59
CA GLU A 84 -0.48 2.80 -6.57
C GLU A 84 -1.42 1.70 -6.05
N THR A 85 -0.85 0.65 -5.44
CA THR A 85 -1.65 -0.45 -4.88
C THR A 85 -2.51 0.03 -3.70
N TYR A 86 -1.96 0.90 -2.85
CA TYR A 86 -2.67 1.53 -1.74
C TYR A 86 -3.86 2.36 -2.25
N GLU A 87 -3.65 3.21 -3.27
CA GLU A 87 -4.70 4.01 -3.89
C GLU A 87 -5.82 3.14 -4.49
N GLU A 88 -5.47 2.04 -5.17
CA GLU A 88 -6.44 1.09 -5.69
C GLU A 88 -7.29 0.47 -4.58
N ILE A 89 -6.68 0.10 -3.45
CA ILE A 89 -7.39 -0.45 -2.28
C ILE A 89 -8.33 0.60 -1.70
N GLN A 90 -7.89 1.84 -1.52
CA GLN A 90 -8.75 2.91 -1.00
C GLN A 90 -9.96 3.17 -1.91
N SER A 91 -9.74 3.18 -3.23
CA SER A 91 -10.82 3.33 -4.21
C SER A 91 -11.86 2.20 -4.09
N LYS A 92 -11.41 0.94 -3.98
CA LYS A 92 -12.31 -0.22 -3.78
C LYS A 92 -13.08 -0.12 -2.46
N ARG A 93 -12.43 0.30 -1.37
CA ARG A 93 -13.10 0.49 -0.07
C ARG A 93 -14.16 1.59 -0.14
N GLN A 94 -13.89 2.68 -0.85
CA GLN A 94 -14.86 3.74 -1.06
C GLN A 94 -16.08 3.23 -1.85
N GLN A 95 -15.87 2.40 -2.88
CA GLN A 95 -16.98 1.77 -3.61
C GLN A 95 -17.81 0.86 -2.70
N ILE A 96 -17.18 0.02 -1.89
CA ILE A 96 -17.89 -0.85 -0.93
C ILE A 96 -18.72 -0.02 0.05
N SER A 97 -18.22 1.13 0.50
CA SER A 97 -18.98 2.04 1.36
C SER A 97 -20.26 2.53 0.67
N TYR A 98 -20.18 2.93 -0.60
CA TYR A 98 -21.36 3.33 -1.38
C TYR A 98 -22.33 2.18 -1.57
N ASP A 99 -21.84 0.97 -1.86
CA ASP A 99 -22.70 -0.21 -2.03
C ASP A 99 -23.45 -0.55 -0.73
N ILE A 100 -22.81 -0.40 0.44
CA ILE A 100 -23.46 -0.59 1.74
C ILE A 100 -24.52 0.48 2.02
N GLU A 101 -24.26 1.73 1.65
CA GLU A 101 -25.25 2.81 1.73
C GLU A 101 -26.47 2.52 0.83
N GLU A 102 -26.24 2.08 -0.41
CA GLU A 102 -27.30 1.67 -1.34
C GLU A 102 -28.18 0.55 -0.76
N LEU A 103 -27.57 -0.49 -0.18
CA LEU A 103 -28.32 -1.56 0.52
C LEU A 103 -29.16 -1.04 1.68
N SER A 104 -28.71 0.03 2.34
CA SER A 104 -29.46 0.66 3.43
C SER A 104 -30.70 1.40 2.90
N TYR A 105 -30.59 2.05 1.73
CA TYR A 105 -31.74 2.65 1.04
C TYR A 105 -32.73 1.59 0.54
N GLU A 106 -32.24 0.48 -0.03
CA GLU A 106 -33.08 -0.62 -0.50
C GLU A 106 -33.89 -1.24 0.64
N ARG A 107 -33.26 -1.48 1.80
CA ARG A 107 -33.94 -1.97 3.00
C ARG A 107 -34.99 -1.01 3.53
N GLN A 108 -34.71 0.30 3.52
CA GLN A 108 -35.70 1.30 3.89
C GLN A 108 -36.91 1.23 2.97
N LYS A 109 -36.71 1.17 1.66
CA LYS A 109 -37.80 1.06 0.70
C LYS A 109 -38.68 -0.17 0.95
N LEU A 110 -38.06 -1.34 1.13
CA LEU A 110 -38.78 -2.58 1.45
C LEU A 110 -39.53 -2.52 2.79
N SER A 111 -39.07 -1.71 3.74
CA SER A 111 -39.78 -1.54 5.02
C SER A 111 -41.06 -0.71 4.92
N PHE A 112 -41.27 -0.01 3.80
CA PHE A 112 -42.45 0.81 3.53
C PHE A 112 -43.40 0.22 2.47
N ASP A 113 -43.03 -0.89 1.83
CA ASP A 113 -43.86 -1.68 0.92
C ASP A 113 -44.61 -2.81 1.66
#